data_AF-A0A0G1KBD2-F1
#
_entry.id   AF-A0A0G1KBD2-F1
#
_cell.length_a   1.000
_cell.length_b   1.000
_cell.length_c   1.000
_cell.angle_alpha   90.00
_cell.angle_beta   90.00
_cell.angle_gamma   90.00
#
_symmetry.space_group_name_H-M   'P 1'
#
loop_
_entity.id
_entity.type
_entity.pdbx_description
1 polymer ?
#
loop_
_entity_poly.entity_id
_entity_poly.type
_entity_poly.pdbx_seq_one_letter_code
_entity_poly.pdbx_strand_id
1 'polypeptide(L)'
;MEAVISELLGIVARKIPKKLITSRANQWLGSGLSFANGLILITFFLLVVTVLPLRGTLKQDIAASGLARPLVGLADRYGGNVRSTLDDATRQAIKFLTVQPESTERIILEVVPPKTELTVDSASEAQMLVRINEERSKVGAAILTINPQIVPVARAHSRDMFERKYFSHINPEGKDAGDRLNEEKTLRMRRM
;
A
#
# COMPACT_ATOMS: atom_id res chain seq x y z
N MET A 1 33.97 -11.65 19.55
CA MET A 1 34.45 -10.26 19.51
C MET A 1 33.82 -9.39 20.58
N GLU A 2 32.51 -9.49 20.84
CA GLU A 2 31.83 -8.65 21.85
C GLU A 2 32.35 -8.82 23.29
N ALA A 3 32.68 -10.04 23.73
CA ALA A 3 33.19 -10.29 25.08
C ALA A 3 34.53 -9.56 25.35
N VAL A 4 35.48 -9.64 24.41
CA VAL A 4 36.78 -8.96 24.50
C VAL A 4 36.62 -7.45 24.52
N ILE A 5 35.69 -6.91 23.72
CA ILE A 5 35.40 -5.47 23.68
C ILE A 5 34.79 -5.00 25.01
N SER A 6 33.86 -5.77 25.58
CA SER A 6 33.23 -5.44 26.86
C SER A 6 34.21 -5.43 28.03
N GLU A 7 35.19 -6.33 28.02
CA GLU A 7 36.20 -6.45 29.06
C GLU A 7 37.25 -5.35 28.95
N LEU A 8 37.68 -5.02 27.72
CA LEU A 8 38.55 -3.87 27.45
C LEU A 8 37.91 -2.54 27.85
N LEU A 9 36.64 -2.34 27.50
CA LEU A 9 35.87 -1.16 27.90
C LEU A 9 35.71 -1.06 29.42
N GLY A 10 35.48 -2.19 30.10
CA GLY A 10 35.39 -2.24 31.56
C GLY A 10 36.69 -1.86 32.26
N ILE A 11 37.84 -2.29 31.74
CA ILE A 11 39.16 -1.95 32.27
C ILE A 11 39.47 -0.46 32.06
N VAL A 12 39.15 0.07 30.87
CA VAL A 12 39.34 1.49 30.54
C VAL A 12 38.43 2.37 31.40
N ALA A 13 37.15 2.01 31.56
CA ALA A 13 36.18 2.75 32.37
C ALA A 13 36.59 2.84 33.85
N ARG A 14 37.20 1.78 34.41
CA ARG A 14 37.71 1.79 35.80
C ARG A 14 38.94 2.66 36.01
N LYS A 15 39.72 2.94 34.95
CA LYS A 15 40.89 3.84 34.99
C LYS A 15 40.53 5.32 34.84
N ILE A 16 39.27 5.67 34.55
CA ILE A 16 38.86 7.07 34.40
C ILE A 16 38.76 7.73 35.79
N PRO A 17 39.56 8.76 36.09
CA PRO A 17 39.51 9.41 37.38
C PRO A 17 38.15 10.07 37.60
N LYS A 18 37.53 9.82 38.77
CA LYS A 18 36.18 10.31 39.14
C LYS A 18 35.99 11.83 39.01
N LYS A 19 37.08 12.61 39.06
CA LYS A 19 37.08 14.07 38.81
C LYS A 19 36.73 14.47 37.37
N LEU A 20 37.01 13.62 36.37
CA LEU A 20 36.62 13.88 34.98
C LEU A 20 35.13 13.60 34.75
N ILE A 21 34.55 12.65 35.48
CA ILE A 21 33.15 12.26 35.37
C ILE A 21 32.22 13.35 35.93
N THR A 22 32.64 14.08 36.96
CA THR A 22 31.84 15.15 37.61
C THR A 22 32.19 16.57 37.13
N SER A 23 33.07 16.73 36.14
CA SER A 23 33.50 18.03 35.65
C SER A 23 32.41 18.72 34.81
N ARG A 24 32.32 20.06 34.89
CA ARG A 24 31.47 20.87 33.97
C ARG A 24 31.79 20.58 32.50
N ALA A 25 33.02 20.18 32.19
CA ALA A 25 33.41 19.74 30.85
C ALA A 25 32.66 18.47 30.40
N ASN A 26 32.40 17.51 31.29
CA ASN A 26 31.62 16.31 30.99
C ASN A 26 30.14 16.65 30.75
N GLN A 27 29.59 17.62 31.50
CA GLN A 27 28.23 18.11 31.26
C GLN A 27 28.10 18.84 29.93
N TRP A 28 29.10 19.65 29.55
CA TRP A 28 29.13 20.30 28.23
C TRP A 28 29.30 19.30 27.08
N LEU A 29 30.16 18.29 27.24
CA LEU A 29 30.30 17.21 26.27
C LEU A 29 29.03 16.37 26.15
N GLY A 30 28.35 16.10 27.27
CA GLY A 30 27.05 15.41 27.30
C GLY A 30 25.93 16.20 26.64
N SER A 31 25.83 17.50 26.90
CA SER A 31 24.88 18.38 26.21
C SER A 31 25.19 18.52 24.72
N GLY A 32 26.47 18.63 24.34
CA GLY A 32 26.90 18.66 22.94
C GLY A 32 26.57 17.37 22.20
N LEU A 33 26.81 16.21 22.82
CA LEU A 33 26.44 14.90 22.28
C LEU A 33 24.92 14.74 22.15
N SER A 34 24.17 15.25 23.12
CA SER A 34 22.70 15.23 23.09
C SER A 34 22.14 16.15 21.99
N PHE A 35 22.77 17.31 21.76
CA PHE A 35 22.42 18.21 20.67
C PHE A 35 22.67 17.56 19.31
N ALA A 36 23.81 16.88 19.14
CA ALA A 36 24.09 16.12 17.93
C ALA A 36 23.06 14.99 17.69
N ASN A 37 22.70 14.23 18.73
CA ASN A 37 21.66 13.21 18.63
C ASN A 37 20.28 13.80 18.30
N GLY A 38 19.93 14.95 18.88
CA GLY A 38 18.70 15.67 18.56
C GLY A 38 18.67 16.13 17.10
N LEU A 39 19.78 16.64 16.57
CA LEU A 39 19.90 17.03 15.18
C LEU A 39 19.71 15.84 14.22
N ILE A 40 20.27 14.67 14.59
CA ILE A 40 20.10 13.43 13.83
C ILE A 40 18.64 13.00 13.81
N LEU A 41 17.96 13.00 14.95
CA LEU A 41 16.53 12.64 15.05
C LEU A 41 15.63 13.59 14.25
N ILE A 42 15.89 14.90 14.33
CA ILE A 42 15.15 15.91 13.54
C ILE A 42 15.37 15.67 12.05
N THR A 43 16.61 15.40 11.63
CA THR A 43 16.94 15.12 10.23
C THR A 43 16.24 13.86 9.74
N PHE A 44 16.22 12.80 10.55
CA PHE A 44 15.49 11.56 10.24
C PHE A 44 13.99 11.81 10.07
N PHE A 45 13.37 12.56 10.99
CA PHE A 45 11.95 12.86 10.92
C PHE A 45 11.59 13.72 9.70
N LEU A 46 12.41 14.73 9.38
CA LEU A 46 12.25 15.52 8.16
C LEU A 46 12.34 14.65 6.90
N LEU A 47 13.27 13.69 6.87
CA LEU A 47 13.42 12.76 5.77
C LEU A 47 12.14 11.91 5.59
N VAL A 48 11.60 11.34 6.68
CA VAL A 48 10.32 10.61 6.65
C VAL A 48 9.19 11.48 6.11
N VAL A 49 9.05 12.72 6.60
CA VAL A 49 8.01 13.67 6.15
C VAL A 49 8.14 14.00 4.66
N THR A 50 9.36 14.07 4.11
CA THR A 50 9.58 14.33 2.68
C THR A 50 9.20 13.15 1.77
N VAL A 51 9.40 11.91 2.25
CA VAL A 51 9.12 10.67 1.52
C VAL A 51 7.63 10.34 1.55
N LEU A 52 6.94 10.68 2.64
CA LEU A 52 5.48 10.49 2.72
C LEU A 52 4.75 11.25 1.60
N PRO A 53 3.68 10.69 1.01
CA PRO A 53 2.85 11.33 -0.01
C PRO A 53 1.93 12.40 0.61
N LEU A 54 2.52 13.40 1.26
CA LEU A 54 1.81 14.53 1.86
C LEU A 54 1.36 15.52 0.77
N ARG A 55 0.16 16.07 0.94
CA ARG A 55 -0.43 17.07 0.01
C ARG A 55 0.53 18.26 -0.17
N GLY A 56 0.62 18.77 -1.40
CA GLY A 56 1.75 19.56 -1.92
C GLY A 56 2.14 20.83 -1.17
N THR A 57 1.25 21.44 -0.38
CA THR A 57 1.56 22.66 0.39
C THR A 57 2.60 22.40 1.48
N LEU A 58 2.48 21.29 2.22
CA LEU A 58 3.38 21.00 3.34
C LEU A 58 4.82 20.69 2.88
N LYS A 59 4.99 20.03 1.73
CA LYS A 59 6.31 19.78 1.14
C LYS A 59 6.98 21.08 0.69
N GLN A 60 6.19 22.02 0.14
CA GLN A 60 6.69 23.33 -0.28
C GLN A 60 7.08 24.20 0.92
N ASP A 61 6.28 24.20 1.99
CA ASP A 61 6.58 24.95 3.22
C ASP A 61 7.84 24.44 3.93
N ILE A 62 8.05 23.11 3.94
CA ILE A 62 9.26 22.49 4.49
C ILE A 62 10.48 22.81 3.61
N ALA A 63 10.37 22.71 2.29
CA ALA A 63 11.47 23.04 1.38
C ALA A 63 11.83 24.54 1.37
N ALA A 64 10.87 25.41 1.69
CA ALA A 64 11.08 26.85 1.82
C ALA A 64 11.68 27.27 3.17
N SER A 65 11.62 26.42 4.20
CA SER A 65 12.09 26.75 5.55
C SER A 65 13.62 26.87 5.64
N GLY A 66 14.09 27.97 6.25
CA GLY A 66 15.52 28.29 6.37
C GLY A 66 16.34 27.25 7.16
N LEU A 67 15.71 26.52 8.07
CA LEU A 67 16.35 25.45 8.85
C LEU A 67 16.32 24.09 8.15
N ALA A 68 15.28 23.82 7.35
CA ALA A 68 15.10 22.52 6.71
C ALA A 68 16.01 22.36 5.46
N ARG A 69 16.26 23.44 4.71
CA ARG A 69 17.15 23.42 3.54
C ARG A 69 18.55 22.83 3.80
N PRO A 70 19.32 23.30 4.81
CA PRO A 70 20.64 22.73 5.09
C PRO A 70 20.56 21.29 5.60
N LEU A 71 19.52 20.93 6.35
CA LEU A 71 19.31 19.57 6.85
C LEU A 71 18.97 18.57 5.74
N VAL A 72 18.12 18.97 4.80
CA VAL A 72 17.80 18.16 3.61
C VAL A 72 19.04 18.01 2.73
N GLY A 73 19.85 19.05 2.55
CA GLY A 73 21.11 18.96 1.82
C GLY A 73 22.15 18.02 2.46
N LEU A 74 22.22 18.00 3.80
CA LEU A 74 23.05 17.04 4.54
C LEU A 74 22.49 15.61 4.44
N ALA A 75 21.17 15.45 4.51
CA ALA A 75 20.49 14.17 4.33
C ALA A 75 20.69 13.62 2.91
N ASP A 76 20.68 14.45 1.86
CA ASP A 76 20.96 14.01 0.49
C ASP A 76 22.42 13.59 0.30
N ARG A 77 23.35 14.27 0.97
CA ARG A 77 24.79 13.99 0.85
C ARG A 77 25.23 12.73 1.58
N TYR A 78 24.62 12.45 2.74
CA TYR A 78 25.02 11.33 3.62
C TYR A 78 23.96 10.22 3.73
N GLY A 79 22.74 10.46 3.28
CA GLY A 79 21.58 9.58 3.47
C GLY A 79 21.17 8.75 2.25
N GLY A 80 21.98 8.68 1.19
CA GLY A 80 21.65 7.93 -0.04
C GLY A 80 21.16 6.49 0.22
N ASN A 81 21.83 5.75 1.11
CA ASN A 81 21.42 4.39 1.48
C ASN A 81 20.13 4.38 2.32
N VAL A 82 19.99 5.31 3.27
CA VAL A 82 18.80 5.43 4.13
C VAL A 82 17.56 5.80 3.32
N ARG A 83 17.71 6.68 2.33
CA ARG A 83 16.64 7.08 1.41
C ARG A 83 16.12 5.91 0.58
N SER A 84 17.02 5.07 0.03
CA SER A 84 16.60 3.88 -0.72
C SER A 84 15.78 2.90 0.15
N THR A 85 16.21 2.64 1.38
CA THR A 85 15.48 1.75 2.31
C THR A 85 14.11 2.32 2.71
N LEU A 86 13.99 3.64 2.81
CA LEU A 86 12.73 4.33 3.13
C LEU A 86 11.78 4.36 1.92
N ASP A 87 12.29 4.55 0.72
CA ASP A 87 11.50 4.48 -0.52
C ASP A 87 10.93 3.07 -0.73
N ASP A 88 11.73 2.03 -0.50
CA ASP A 88 11.29 0.64 -0.59
C ASP A 88 10.22 0.30 0.45
N ALA A 89 10.42 0.73 1.71
CA ALA A 89 9.42 0.58 2.77
C ALA A 89 8.11 1.30 2.41
N THR A 90 8.19 2.48 1.79
CA THR A 90 7.01 3.24 1.35
C THR A 90 6.29 2.54 0.20
N ARG A 91 7.01 1.98 -0.78
CA ARG A 91 6.43 1.16 -1.86
C ARG A 91 5.71 -0.06 -1.31
N GLN A 92 6.29 -0.73 -0.31
CA GLN A 92 5.68 -1.88 0.32
C GLN A 92 4.42 -1.50 1.13
N ALA A 93 4.44 -0.35 1.81
CA ALA A 93 3.26 0.20 2.48
C ALA A 93 2.15 0.55 1.47
N ILE A 94 2.48 1.17 0.33
CA ILE A 94 1.50 1.45 -0.73
C ILE A 94 0.93 0.16 -1.31
N LYS A 95 1.76 -0.86 -1.55
CA LYS A 95 1.32 -2.19 -2.01
C LYS A 95 0.37 -2.86 -1.01
N PHE A 96 0.54 -2.61 0.29
CA PHE A 96 -0.38 -3.09 1.31
C PHE A 96 -1.69 -2.28 1.35
N LEU A 97 -1.61 -0.97 1.11
CA LEU A 97 -2.76 -0.06 1.16
C LEU A 97 -3.57 0.02 -0.14
N THR A 98 -3.05 -0.54 -1.24
CA THR A 98 -3.70 -0.48 -2.56
C THR A 98 -3.55 -1.82 -3.29
N VAL A 99 -4.65 -2.30 -3.87
CA VAL A 99 -4.63 -3.42 -4.80
C VAL A 99 -4.10 -2.90 -6.13
N GLN A 100 -3.06 -3.53 -6.69
CA GLN A 100 -2.48 -3.12 -7.97
C GLN A 100 -3.54 -3.22 -9.08
N PRO A 101 -3.76 -2.18 -9.91
CA PRO A 101 -4.54 -2.33 -11.12
C PRO A 101 -3.91 -3.43 -12.00
N GLU A 102 -4.74 -4.27 -12.61
CA GLU A 102 -4.37 -5.47 -13.39
C GLU A 102 -3.84 -6.68 -12.58
N SER A 103 -3.96 -6.67 -11.25
CA SER A 103 -3.63 -7.86 -10.45
C SER A 103 -4.54 -9.05 -10.77
N THR A 104 -3.93 -10.20 -11.08
CA THR A 104 -4.61 -11.51 -11.21
C THR A 104 -4.90 -12.14 -9.84
N GLU A 105 -4.69 -11.39 -8.76
CA GLU A 105 -4.90 -11.85 -7.40
C GLU A 105 -6.36 -12.23 -7.17
N ARG A 106 -6.55 -13.33 -6.45
CA ARG A 106 -7.86 -13.88 -6.12
C ARG A 106 -8.05 -13.76 -4.63
N ILE A 107 -9.13 -13.12 -4.22
CA ILE A 107 -9.50 -13.07 -2.80
C ILE A 107 -10.23 -14.37 -2.49
N ILE A 108 -9.69 -15.17 -1.58
CA ILE A 108 -10.36 -16.38 -1.10
C ILE A 108 -11.42 -15.95 -0.09
N LEU A 109 -12.65 -16.39 -0.32
CA LEU A 109 -13.79 -16.07 0.52
C LEU A 109 -13.87 -17.09 1.66
N GLU A 110 -13.46 -16.71 2.87
CA GLU A 110 -13.54 -17.55 4.07
C GLU A 110 -14.97 -17.63 4.66
N VAL A 111 -15.98 -17.44 3.82
CA VAL A 111 -17.37 -17.67 4.20
C VAL A 111 -17.73 -19.13 3.89
N VAL A 112 -18.40 -19.78 4.84
CA VAL A 112 -19.10 -21.04 4.61
C VAL A 112 -20.51 -20.65 4.16
N PRO A 113 -20.79 -20.55 2.85
CA PRO A 113 -22.14 -20.30 2.43
C PRO A 113 -23.03 -21.44 2.95
N PRO A 114 -24.18 -21.13 3.56
CA PRO A 114 -25.15 -22.17 3.87
C PRO A 114 -25.45 -22.96 2.59
N LYS A 115 -25.74 -24.26 2.72
CA LYS A 115 -26.23 -25.08 1.60
C LYS A 115 -27.63 -24.59 1.22
N THR A 116 -27.70 -23.45 0.56
CA THR A 116 -28.92 -22.81 0.10
C THR A 116 -28.87 -22.78 -1.41
N GLU A 117 -29.99 -23.10 -2.04
CA GLU A 117 -30.12 -22.96 -3.49
C GLU A 117 -29.99 -21.48 -3.86
N LEU A 118 -29.07 -21.19 -4.78
CA LEU A 118 -28.89 -19.86 -5.30
C LEU A 118 -30.08 -19.48 -6.18
N THR A 119 -30.74 -18.39 -5.84
CA THR A 119 -31.84 -17.82 -6.62
C THR A 119 -31.37 -16.58 -7.37
N VAL A 120 -31.92 -16.38 -8.57
CA VAL A 120 -31.63 -15.20 -9.38
C VAL A 120 -32.51 -14.05 -8.91
N ASP A 121 -31.89 -12.93 -8.53
CA ASP A 121 -32.58 -11.68 -8.20
C ASP A 121 -32.58 -10.72 -9.40
N SER A 122 -33.53 -10.92 -10.32
CA SER A 122 -33.69 -10.06 -11.49
C SER A 122 -34.15 -8.65 -11.15
N ALA A 123 -34.79 -8.44 -10.00
CA ALA A 123 -35.25 -7.11 -9.59
C ALA A 123 -34.05 -6.22 -9.23
N SER A 124 -33.09 -6.76 -8.47
CA SER A 124 -31.85 -6.06 -8.16
C SER A 124 -31.00 -5.81 -9.41
N GLU A 125 -30.92 -6.75 -10.35
CA GLU A 125 -30.22 -6.56 -11.64
C GLU A 125 -30.83 -5.38 -12.44
N ALA A 126 -32.16 -5.29 -12.50
CA ALA A 126 -32.84 -4.20 -13.20
C ALA A 126 -32.62 -2.85 -12.49
N GLN A 127 -32.71 -2.82 -11.16
CA GLN A 127 -32.48 -1.61 -10.36
C GLN A 127 -31.04 -1.11 -10.50
N MET A 128 -30.06 -2.04 -10.57
CA MET A 128 -28.66 -1.71 -10.81
C MET A 128 -28.49 -0.99 -12.16
N LEU A 129 -29.11 -1.47 -13.24
CA LEU A 129 -29.01 -0.83 -14.54
C LEU A 129 -29.61 0.59 -14.55
N VAL A 130 -30.73 0.80 -13.86
CA VAL A 130 -31.33 2.13 -13.70
C VAL A 130 -30.33 3.10 -13.08
N ARG A 131 -29.72 2.72 -11.95
CA ARG A 131 -28.71 3.54 -11.25
C ARG A 131 -27.48 3.82 -12.11
N ILE A 132 -27.00 2.82 -12.85
CA ILE A 132 -25.87 2.99 -13.79
C ILE A 132 -26.23 4.04 -14.86
N ASN A 133 -27.42 3.96 -15.42
CA ASN A 133 -27.87 4.91 -16.45
C ASN A 133 -28.11 6.32 -15.90
N GLU A 134 -28.55 6.46 -14.65
CA GLU A 134 -28.63 7.75 -13.97
C GLU A 134 -27.24 8.42 -13.89
N GLU A 135 -26.20 7.69 -13.48
CA GLU A 135 -24.84 8.23 -13.44
C GLU A 135 -24.28 8.53 -14.84
N ARG A 136 -24.58 7.69 -15.83
CA ARG A 136 -24.19 7.93 -17.24
C ARG A 136 -24.83 9.19 -17.80
N SER A 137 -26.09 9.45 -17.47
CA SER A 137 -26.81 10.64 -17.91
C SER A 137 -26.18 11.93 -17.34
N LYS A 138 -25.66 11.92 -16.10
CA LYS A 138 -25.02 13.10 -15.50
C LYS A 138 -23.78 13.56 -16.26
N VAL A 139 -23.08 12.65 -16.92
CA VAL A 139 -21.89 12.93 -17.73
C VAL A 139 -22.19 13.00 -19.24
N GLY A 140 -23.47 12.95 -19.63
CA GLY A 140 -23.89 12.99 -21.04
C GLY A 140 -23.58 11.72 -21.85
N ALA A 141 -23.32 10.59 -21.18
CA ALA A 141 -23.04 9.32 -21.84
C ALA A 141 -24.32 8.61 -22.29
N ALA A 142 -24.26 7.88 -23.41
CA ALA A 142 -25.39 7.12 -23.95
C ALA A 142 -25.90 6.05 -22.96
N ILE A 143 -27.22 5.86 -22.89
CA ILE A 143 -27.87 4.87 -22.01
C ILE A 143 -27.51 3.45 -22.46
N LEU A 144 -27.31 2.55 -21.48
CA LEU A 144 -27.06 1.13 -21.72
C LEU A 144 -28.37 0.34 -21.69
N THR A 145 -28.44 -0.71 -22.52
CA THR A 145 -29.53 -1.70 -22.55
C THR A 145 -29.00 -3.09 -22.21
N ILE A 146 -29.86 -3.94 -21.64
CA ILE A 146 -29.49 -5.32 -21.31
C ILE A 146 -29.33 -6.12 -22.60
N ASN A 147 -28.18 -6.78 -22.74
CA ASN A 147 -28.00 -7.83 -23.74
C ASN A 147 -28.33 -9.20 -23.14
N PRO A 148 -29.42 -9.88 -23.56
CA PRO A 148 -29.84 -11.16 -22.99
C PRO A 148 -28.82 -12.29 -23.19
N GLN A 149 -27.86 -12.13 -24.11
CA GLN A 149 -26.78 -13.09 -24.32
C GLN A 149 -25.67 -12.99 -23.26
N ILE A 150 -25.48 -11.83 -22.64
CA ILE A 150 -24.42 -11.59 -21.65
C ILE A 150 -24.87 -12.02 -20.25
N VAL A 151 -26.16 -11.83 -19.94
CA VAL A 151 -26.77 -12.17 -18.65
C VAL A 151 -26.44 -13.59 -18.16
N PRO A 152 -26.62 -14.67 -18.96
CA PRO A 152 -26.31 -16.03 -18.49
C PRO A 152 -24.83 -16.22 -18.16
N VAL A 153 -23.92 -15.61 -18.93
CA VAL A 153 -22.47 -15.68 -18.69
C VAL A 153 -22.10 -14.98 -17.38
N ALA A 154 -22.65 -13.78 -17.15
CA ALA A 154 -22.42 -13.03 -15.93
C ALA A 154 -22.94 -13.79 -14.68
N ARG A 155 -24.17 -14.32 -14.75
CA ARG A 155 -24.76 -15.11 -13.65
C ARG A 155 -23.97 -16.39 -13.38
N ALA A 156 -23.48 -17.06 -14.42
CA ALA A 156 -22.65 -18.25 -14.28
C ALA A 156 -21.34 -17.95 -13.56
N HIS A 157 -20.67 -16.84 -13.89
CA HIS A 157 -19.45 -16.41 -13.20
C HIS A 157 -19.70 -16.06 -11.73
N SER A 158 -20.79 -15.33 -11.43
CA SER A 158 -21.16 -15.02 -10.04
C SER A 158 -21.44 -16.28 -9.22
N ARG A 159 -22.10 -17.28 -9.81
CA ARG A 159 -22.31 -18.58 -9.19
C ARG A 159 -21.00 -19.32 -8.94
N ASP A 160 -20.09 -19.34 -9.93
CA ASP A 160 -18.79 -19.97 -9.81
C ASP A 160 -17.93 -19.37 -8.68
N MET A 161 -17.90 -18.04 -8.59
CA MET A 161 -17.24 -17.31 -7.49
C MET A 161 -17.79 -17.70 -6.11
N PHE A 162 -19.11 -17.84 -6.00
CA PHE A 162 -19.77 -18.22 -4.75
C PHE A 162 -19.51 -19.69 -4.39
N GLU A 163 -19.72 -20.62 -5.31
CA GLU A 163 -19.57 -22.05 -5.09
C GLU A 163 -18.12 -22.45 -4.79
N ARG A 164 -17.16 -21.82 -5.47
CA ARG A 164 -15.72 -22.09 -5.31
C ARG A 164 -15.02 -21.12 -4.37
N LYS A 165 -15.77 -20.27 -3.66
CA LYS A 165 -15.28 -19.39 -2.58
C LYS A 165 -14.12 -18.50 -2.99
N TYR A 166 -14.24 -17.83 -4.13
CA TYR A 166 -13.24 -16.86 -4.57
C TYR A 166 -13.90 -15.63 -5.16
N PHE A 167 -13.20 -14.51 -5.13
CA PHE A 167 -13.60 -13.28 -5.79
C PHE A 167 -12.47 -12.80 -6.69
N SER A 168 -12.71 -12.80 -8.00
CA SER A 168 -11.76 -12.33 -9.01
C SER A 168 -12.41 -12.10 -10.37
N HIS A 169 -11.75 -11.28 -11.20
CA HIS A 169 -12.08 -11.14 -12.61
C HIS A 169 -11.69 -12.37 -13.43
N ILE A 170 -10.66 -13.10 -13.00
CA ILE A 170 -10.13 -14.27 -13.68
C ILE A 170 -10.58 -15.51 -12.91
N ASN A 171 -11.20 -16.46 -13.61
CA ASN A 171 -11.64 -17.70 -12.97
C ASN A 171 -10.42 -18.64 -12.70
N PRO A 172 -10.58 -19.72 -11.92
CA PRO A 172 -9.50 -20.65 -11.65
C PRO A 172 -8.89 -21.28 -12.90
N GLU A 173 -9.63 -21.32 -14.00
CA GLU A 173 -9.18 -21.79 -15.32
C GLU A 173 -8.36 -20.73 -16.10
N GLY A 174 -8.15 -19.54 -15.55
CA GLY A 174 -7.36 -18.48 -16.19
C GLY A 174 -8.10 -17.65 -17.23
N LYS A 175 -9.42 -17.80 -17.33
CA LYS A 175 -10.27 -17.09 -18.30
C LYS A 175 -10.75 -15.75 -17.75
N ASP A 176 -10.75 -14.73 -18.59
CA ASP A 176 -11.32 -13.43 -18.27
C ASP A 176 -12.80 -13.31 -18.70
N ALA A 177 -13.37 -12.10 -18.60
CA ALA A 177 -14.76 -11.86 -19.00
C ALA A 177 -14.98 -12.00 -20.52
N GLY A 178 -14.00 -11.63 -21.34
CA GLY A 178 -14.06 -11.73 -22.80
C GLY A 178 -13.98 -13.18 -23.27
N ASP A 179 -13.07 -13.96 -22.69
CA ASP A 179 -12.94 -15.40 -22.95
C ASP A 179 -14.25 -16.14 -22.67
N ARG A 180 -14.84 -15.90 -21.50
CA ARG A 180 -16.13 -16.50 -21.12
C ARG A 180 -17.27 -16.13 -22.08
N LEU A 181 -17.29 -14.89 -22.58
CA LEU A 181 -18.27 -14.46 -23.58
C LEU A 181 -18.06 -15.13 -24.94
N ASN A 182 -16.81 -15.30 -25.36
CA ASN A 182 -16.47 -15.94 -26.64
C ASN A 182 -16.78 -17.45 -26.62
N GLU A 183 -16.55 -18.11 -25.49
CA GLU A 183 -16.89 -19.52 -25.31
C GLU A 183 -18.41 -19.76 -25.40
N GLU A 184 -19.21 -18.95 -24.72
CA GLU A 184 -20.68 -19.08 -24.79
C GLU A 184 -21.21 -18.88 -26.22
N LYS A 185 -20.66 -17.89 -26.95
CA LYS A 185 -20.99 -17.69 -28.37
C LYS A 185 -20.65 -18.94 -29.20
N THR A 186 -19.46 -19.50 -29.00
CA THR A 186 -18.99 -20.68 -29.73
C THR A 186 -19.83 -21.92 -29.42
N LEU A 187 -20.16 -22.15 -28.15
CA LEU A 187 -21.00 -23.26 -27.71
C LEU A 187 -22.40 -23.22 -28.32
N ARG A 188 -22.99 -22.02 -28.45
CA ARG A 188 -24.29 -21.83 -29.09
C ARG A 188 -24.25 -22.10 -30.58
N MET A 189 -23.23 -21.63 -31.29
CA MET A 189 -23.05 -21.92 -32.72
C MET A 189 -22.94 -23.42 -33.01
N ARG A 190 -22.32 -24.19 -32.11
CA ARG A 190 -22.21 -25.65 -32.24
C ARG A 190 -23.49 -26.44 -31.94
N ARG A 191 -24.49 -25.79 -31.32
CA ARG A 191 -25.78 -26.39 -30.96
C ARG A 191 -26.89 -26.09 -31.98
N MET A 192 -26.59 -25.30 -33.02
CA MET A 192 -27.45 -25.05 -34.18
C MET A 192 -27.06 -25.96 -35.33
#